data_AF-A0A6A4GSI2-F1
#
_entry.id   AF-A0A6A4GSI2-F1
#
_cell.length_a   1.000
_cell.length_b   1.000
_cell.length_c   1.000
_cell.angle_alpha   90.00
_cell.angle_beta   90.00
_cell.angle_gamma   90.00
#
_symmetry.space_group_name_H-M   'P 1'
#
loop_
_entity.id
_entity.type
_entity.pdbx_description
1 polymer ?
#
loop_
_entity_poly.entity_id
_entity_poly.type
_entity_poly.pdbx_seq_one_letter_code
_entity_poly.pdbx_strand_id
1 'polypeptide(L)'
;CPKLGIQPFVKSLCDAEGAAFKPYMSTQMSTAFDLYIAILNSVCTCIQKMLDWEGSTWCMLNCCPACQYCLEGEEELEVRMLSCIDGNDSLRCVE
;
A
#
# COMPACT_ATOMS: atom_id res chain seq x y z
N CYS A 1 -11.84 9.23 6.96
CA CYS A 1 -11.65 9.64 5.56
C CYS A 1 -12.84 9.10 4.76
N PRO A 2 -13.67 9.92 4.09
CA PRO A 2 -14.78 9.39 3.31
C PRO A 2 -14.23 8.45 2.22
N LYS A 3 -14.69 7.19 2.19
CA LYS A 3 -14.36 6.27 1.11
C LYS A 3 -15.19 6.66 -0.11
N LEU A 4 -14.61 7.50 -0.98
CA LEU A 4 -15.22 7.84 -2.26
C LEU A 4 -15.00 6.68 -3.21
N GLY A 5 -16.08 6.11 -3.74
CA GLY A 5 -15.99 5.14 -4.83
C GLY A 5 -15.40 5.77 -6.10
N ILE A 6 -14.96 4.95 -7.05
CA ILE A 6 -14.35 5.42 -8.31
C ILE A 6 -15.27 6.36 -9.09
N GLN A 7 -16.58 6.10 -9.11
CA GLN A 7 -17.54 6.90 -9.86
C GLN A 7 -17.73 8.32 -9.31
N PRO A 8 -18.01 8.55 -8.00
CA PRO A 8 -18.09 9.91 -7.47
C PRO A 8 -16.76 10.67 -7.60
N PHE A 9 -15.62 9.97 -7.51
CA PHE A 9 -14.32 10.56 -7.78
C PHE A 9 -14.18 11.05 -9.23
N VAL A 10 -14.48 10.20 -10.21
CA VAL A 10 -14.41 10.58 -11.64
C VAL A 10 -15.41 11.69 -11.98
N LYS A 11 -16.61 11.69 -11.38
CA LYS A 11 -17.56 12.80 -11.54
C LYS A 11 -16.97 14.12 -11.06
N SER A 12 -16.33 14.15 -9.87
CA SER A 12 -15.69 15.37 -9.37
C SER A 12 -14.57 15.88 -10.29
N LEU A 13 -13.82 14.98 -10.95
CA LEU A 13 -12.84 15.36 -11.96
C LEU A 13 -13.50 15.95 -13.21
N CYS A 14 -14.57 15.33 -13.71
CA CYS A 14 -15.34 15.86 -14.84
C CYS A 14 -15.91 17.26 -14.54
N ASP A 15 -16.47 17.44 -13.34
CA ASP A 15 -17.03 18.73 -12.90
C ASP A 15 -15.94 19.81 -12.81
N ALA A 16 -14.75 19.46 -12.31
CA ALA A 16 -13.60 20.37 -12.24
C ALA A 16 -13.08 20.79 -13.62
N GLU A 17 -13.09 19.87 -14.58
CA GLU A 17 -12.65 20.11 -15.97
C GLU A 17 -13.75 20.71 -16.87
N GLY A 18 -14.96 20.92 -16.34
CA GLY A 18 -16.10 21.40 -17.13
C GLY A 18 -16.58 20.41 -18.20
N ALA A 19 -16.26 19.12 -18.03
CA ALA A 19 -16.60 18.05 -18.96
C ALA A 19 -17.83 17.28 -18.47
N ALA A 20 -18.69 16.83 -19.41
CA ALA A 20 -19.82 15.97 -19.06
C ALA A 20 -19.33 14.55 -18.70
N PHE A 21 -19.70 14.07 -17.51
CA PHE A 21 -19.42 12.70 -17.10
C PHE A 21 -20.08 11.68 -18.05
N LYS A 22 -19.30 10.68 -18.49
CA LYS A 22 -19.80 9.54 -19.25
C LYS A 22 -19.53 8.25 -18.48
N PRO A 23 -20.47 7.28 -18.43
CA PRO A 23 -20.31 6.06 -17.62
C PRO A 23 -19.01 5.28 -17.86
N TYR A 24 -18.52 5.24 -19.10
CA TYR A 24 -17.26 4.54 -19.44
C TYR A 24 -16.02 5.17 -18.81
N MET A 25 -16.07 6.45 -18.39
CA MET A 25 -14.92 7.15 -17.81
C MET A 25 -14.54 6.56 -16.45
N SER A 26 -15.51 6.04 -15.68
CA SER A 26 -15.22 5.29 -14.45
C SER A 26 -14.41 4.03 -14.73
N THR A 27 -14.78 3.27 -15.76
CA THR A 27 -14.06 2.06 -16.16
C THR A 27 -12.66 2.39 -16.64
N GLN A 28 -12.52 3.40 -17.51
CA GLN A 28 -11.21 3.85 -17.99
C GLN A 28 -10.30 4.32 -16.86
N MET A 29 -10.84 5.07 -15.89
CA MET A 29 -10.09 5.53 -14.73
C MET A 29 -9.64 4.35 -13.86
N SER A 30 -10.53 3.39 -13.58
CA SER A 30 -10.17 2.18 -12.83
C SER A 30 -9.03 1.43 -13.52
N THR A 31 -9.16 1.16 -14.82
CA THR A 31 -8.12 0.46 -15.59
C THR A 31 -6.79 1.22 -15.59
N ALA A 32 -6.83 2.55 -15.76
CA ALA A 32 -5.62 3.37 -15.71
C ALA A 32 -4.96 3.33 -14.33
N PHE A 33 -5.76 3.36 -13.27
CA PHE A 33 -5.27 3.27 -11.90
C PHE A 33 -4.66 1.90 -11.59
N ASP A 34 -5.30 0.81 -12.01
CA ASP A 34 -4.77 -0.55 -11.86
C ASP A 34 -3.41 -0.70 -12.58
N LEU A 35 -3.29 -0.16 -13.80
CA LEU A 35 -2.03 -0.14 -14.54
C LEU A 35 -0.95 0.68 -13.82
N TYR A 36 -1.30 1.85 -13.28
CA TYR A 36 -0.38 2.68 -12.49
C TYR A 36 0.17 1.91 -11.28
N ILE A 37 -0.72 1.27 -10.51
CA ILE A 37 -0.32 0.45 -9.36
C ILE A 37 0.55 -0.74 -9.80
N ALA A 38 0.21 -1.40 -10.90
CA ALA A 38 1.00 -2.51 -11.44
C ALA A 38 2.43 -2.06 -11.80
N ILE A 39 2.59 -0.88 -12.41
CA ILE A 39 3.90 -0.30 -12.73
C ILE A 39 4.69 -0.03 -11.44
N LEU A 40 4.07 0.63 -10.46
CA LEU A 40 4.73 0.91 -9.18
C LEU A 40 5.19 -0.39 -8.49
N ASN A 41 4.32 -1.38 -8.41
CA ASN A 41 4.64 -2.67 -7.81
C ASN A 41 5.77 -3.38 -8.55
N SER A 42 5.78 -3.31 -9.89
CA SER A 42 6.86 -3.86 -10.71
C SER A 42 8.20 -3.18 -10.42
N VAL A 43 8.22 -1.85 -10.32
CA VAL A 43 9.42 -1.08 -9.96
C VAL A 43 9.90 -1.43 -8.55
N CYS A 44 9.01 -1.45 -7.57
CA CYS A 44 9.35 -1.86 -6.19
C CYS A 44 9.93 -3.28 -6.15
N THR A 45 9.33 -4.21 -6.90
CA THR A 45 9.83 -5.59 -7.00
C THR A 45 11.22 -5.64 -7.62
N CYS A 46 11.48 -4.85 -8.67
CA CYS A 46 12.79 -4.76 -9.29
C CYS A 46 13.85 -4.23 -8.32
N ILE A 47 13.53 -3.17 -7.58
CA ILE A 47 14.42 -2.60 -6.57
C ILE A 47 14.71 -3.61 -5.46
N GLN A 48 13.68 -4.28 -4.94
CA GLN A 48 13.84 -5.32 -3.92
C GLN A 48 14.78 -6.42 -4.39
N LYS A 49 14.60 -6.90 -5.63
CA LYS A 49 15.49 -7.89 -6.24
C LYS A 49 16.94 -7.42 -6.34
N MET A 50 17.16 -6.20 -6.79
CA MET A 50 18.50 -5.65 -6.96
C MET A 50 19.23 -5.46 -5.62
N LEU A 51 18.48 -5.21 -4.55
CA LEU A 51 19.03 -5.03 -3.21
C LEU A 51 19.12 -6.33 -2.41
N ASP A 52 18.81 -7.48 -3.03
CA ASP A 52 18.71 -8.78 -2.37
C ASP A 52 17.74 -8.76 -1.18
N TRP A 53 16.70 -7.93 -1.28
CA TRP A 53 15.62 -7.79 -0.32
C TRP A 53 14.53 -8.83 -0.58
N GLU A 54 14.93 -10.06 -0.85
CA GLU A 54 14.03 -11.19 -1.06
C GLU A 54 13.87 -12.00 0.23
N GLY A 55 12.68 -12.57 0.42
CA GLY A 55 12.37 -13.49 1.53
C GLY A 55 11.36 -12.95 2.53
N SER A 56 10.53 -13.85 3.07
CA SER A 56 9.47 -13.52 4.04
C SER A 56 9.98 -12.91 5.35
N THR A 57 11.26 -13.11 5.66
CA THR A 57 11.92 -12.60 6.86
C THR A 57 12.72 -11.31 6.62
N TRP A 58 12.90 -10.86 5.37
CA TRP A 58 13.75 -9.70 5.09
C TRP A 58 13.28 -8.44 5.82
N CYS A 59 11.98 -8.14 5.76
CA CYS A 59 11.37 -7.01 6.48
C CYS A 59 11.54 -7.12 8.00
N MET A 60 11.55 -8.35 8.56
CA MET A 60 11.80 -8.52 9.99
C MET A 60 13.26 -8.28 10.31
N LEU A 61 14.20 -8.84 9.56
CA LEU A 61 15.64 -8.69 9.81
C LEU A 61 16.17 -7.27 9.57
N ASN A 62 15.46 -6.48 8.75
CA ASN A 62 15.85 -5.12 8.35
C ASN A 62 14.84 -4.07 8.84
N CYS A 63 13.95 -4.44 9.76
CA CYS A 63 13.09 -3.46 10.42
C CYS A 63 13.92 -2.52 11.30
N CYS A 64 13.31 -1.43 11.79
CA CYS A 64 13.98 -0.39 12.55
C CYS A 64 14.95 -1.00 13.59
N PRO A 65 16.28 -0.80 13.44
CA PRO A 65 17.26 -1.41 14.33
C PRO A 65 17.00 -1.03 15.79
N ALA A 66 16.64 0.21 16.08
CA ALA A 66 16.31 0.64 17.44
C ALA A 66 15.10 -0.09 18.06
N CYS A 67 14.19 -0.63 17.24
CA CYS A 67 13.02 -1.38 17.70
C CYS A 67 13.29 -2.89 17.85
N GLN A 68 14.44 -3.39 17.39
CA GLN A 68 14.79 -4.82 17.42
C GLN A 68 16.14 -5.14 18.07
N TYR A 69 16.96 -4.12 18.32
CA TYR A 69 18.28 -4.26 18.90
C TYR A 69 18.19 -4.63 20.38
N CYS A 70 18.78 -5.76 20.76
CA CYS A 70 18.89 -6.19 22.15
C CYS A 70 20.25 -5.82 22.71
N LEU A 71 20.28 -5.28 23.92
CA LEU A 71 21.53 -4.97 24.62
C LEU A 71 22.06 -6.19 25.37
N GLU A 72 23.39 -6.29 25.49
CA GLU A 72 24.01 -7.32 26.33
C GLU A 72 23.56 -7.15 27.79
N GLY A 73 22.93 -8.18 28.35
CA GLY A 73 22.40 -8.18 29.72
C GLY A 73 20.97 -7.65 29.87
N GLU A 74 20.27 -7.36 28.77
CA GLU A 74 18.85 -7.03 28.80
C GLU A 74 18.01 -8.24 29.22
N GLU A 75 17.00 -8.01 30.07
CA GLU A 75 16.12 -9.06 30.56
C GLU A 75 15.15 -9.50 29.47
N GLU A 76 14.92 -10.82 29.34
CA GLU A 76 14.05 -11.35 28.30
C GLU A 76 12.58 -11.03 28.61
N LEU A 77 11.98 -10.14 27.82
CA LEU A 77 10.57 -9.78 27.95
C LEU A 77 9.67 -10.92 27.43
N GLU A 78 8.59 -11.23 28.16
CA GLU A 78 7.57 -12.20 27.74
C GLU A 78 6.92 -11.82 26.39
N VAL A 79 6.76 -10.51 26.14
CA VAL A 79 6.31 -9.96 24.87
C VAL A 79 7.32 -8.93 24.38
N ARG A 80 8.10 -9.29 23.36
CA ARG A 80 9.19 -8.45 22.82
C ARG A 80 8.76 -7.40 21.81
N MET A 81 7.60 -7.56 21.17
CA MET A 81 7.13 -6.64 20.14
C MET A 81 5.60 -6.58 20.11
N LEU A 82 5.06 -5.37 20.12
CA LEU A 82 3.66 -5.09 19.82
C LEU A 82 3.57 -4.57 18.39
N SER A 83 3.01 -5.36 17.48
CA SER A 83 2.83 -4.95 16.09
C SER A 83 1.41 -4.42 15.88
N CYS A 84 1.30 -3.21 15.34
CA CYS A 84 0.04 -2.69 14.82
C CYS A 84 -0.03 -2.96 13.33
N ILE A 85 -0.76 -4.00 12.95
CA ILE A 85 -1.07 -4.30 11.57
C ILE A 85 -2.33 -3.51 11.23
N ASP A 86 -2.20 -2.51 10.34
CA ASP A 86 -3.35 -1.99 9.61
C ASP A 86 -4.01 -3.22 8.97
N GLY A 87 -5.28 -3.49 9.29
CA GLY A 87 -6.03 -4.70 8.92
C GLY A 87 -6.17 -4.95 7.41
N ASN A 88 -5.41 -4.21 6.60
CA ASN A 88 -5.36 -4.23 5.16
C ASN A 88 -6.72 -3.85 4.57
N ASP A 89 -7.40 -2.92 5.25
CA ASP A 89 -8.74 -2.46 4.91
C ASP A 89 -8.79 -1.67 3.59
N SER A 90 -7.62 -1.31 3.05
CA SER A 90 -7.43 -0.69 1.73
C SER A 90 -7.49 -1.69 0.58
N LEU A 91 -7.13 -2.96 0.80
CA LEU A 91 -7.22 -4.05 -0.20
C LEU A 91 -8.59 -4.74 -0.20
N ARG A 92 -9.45 -4.47 0.80
CA ARG A 92 -10.85 -4.91 0.80
C ARG A 92 -11.67 -4.06 -0.17
N CYS A 93 -11.60 -4.39 -1.46
CA CYS A 93 -12.61 -3.94 -2.42
C CYS A 93 -13.89 -4.75 -2.17
N VAL A 94 -14.86 -4.14 -1.50
CA VAL A 94 -16.21 -4.69 -1.35
C VAL A 94 -17.03 -4.10 -2.49
N GLU A 95 -17.45 -4.94 -3.43
CA GLU A 95 -18.45 -4.57 -4.44
C GLU A 95 -19.79 -4.18 -3.80
#